data_AF-A0A249DAL7-F1
#
_entry.id   AF-A0A249DAL7-F1
#
_cell.length_a   1.000
_cell.length_b   1.000
_cell.length_c   1.000
_cell.angle_alpha   90.00
_cell.angle_beta   90.00
_cell.angle_gamma   90.00
#
_symmetry.space_group_name_H-M   'P 1'
#
loop_
_entity.id
_entity.type
_entity.pdbx_description
1 polymer ?
#
loop_
_entity_poly.entity_id
_entity_poly.type
_entity_poly.pdbx_seq_one_letter_code
_entity_poly.pdbx_strand_id
1 'polypeptide(L)'
;MWITKQQRKDAIDGLTFLYRVATRDPVDAQRRIERIIPRSAIKPSRENLTFESLGRYAVWNPDYLVKNYYQLLFEIWHYAEKSKEVKQNDVPAVPIR
;
A
#
# COMPACT_ATOMS: atom_id res chain seq x y z
N MET A 1 -4.67 25.36 0.55
CA MET A 1 -4.17 25.16 1.94
C MET A 1 -2.85 24.42 1.84
N TRP A 2 -1.74 25.05 2.25
CA TRP A 2 -0.40 24.44 2.15
C TRP A 2 -0.13 23.68 3.46
N ILE A 3 0.08 22.37 3.35
CA ILE A 3 0.49 21.48 4.46
C ILE A 3 1.79 22.00 5.09
N THR A 4 1.92 21.94 6.42
CA THR A 4 3.14 22.40 7.10
C THR A 4 4.32 21.46 6.80
N LYS A 5 5.56 21.96 6.98
CA LYS A 5 6.77 21.12 6.83
C LYS A 5 6.71 19.86 7.69
N GLN A 6 6.17 19.97 8.90
CA GLN A 6 6.00 18.84 9.81
C GLN A 6 4.97 17.83 9.29
N GLN A 7 3.78 18.30 8.88
CA GLN A 7 2.75 17.41 8.32
C GLN A 7 3.23 16.68 7.06
N ARG A 8 4.03 17.35 6.23
CA ARG A 8 4.67 16.73 5.07
C ARG A 8 5.62 15.62 5.50
N LYS A 9 6.51 15.87 6.47
CA LYS A 9 7.44 14.86 7.00
C LYS A 9 6.67 13.65 7.57
N ASP A 10 5.66 13.89 8.39
CA ASP A 10 4.87 12.83 9.01
C ASP A 10 4.13 11.98 7.96
N ALA A 11 3.63 12.60 6.90
CA ALA A 11 3.02 11.90 5.77
C ALA A 11 4.02 11.00 5.04
N ILE A 12 5.23 11.49 4.79
CA ILE A 12 6.31 10.73 4.13
C ILE A 12 6.74 9.54 5.00
N ASP A 13 6.93 9.76 6.30
CA ASP A 13 7.32 8.72 7.25
C ASP A 13 6.23 7.64 7.35
N GLY A 14 4.96 8.05 7.44
CA GLY A 14 3.81 7.14 7.45
C GLY A 14 3.69 6.31 6.17
N LEU A 15 3.89 6.95 5.00
CA LEU A 15 3.87 6.27 3.70
C LEU A 15 5.01 5.26 3.54
N THR A 16 6.21 5.65 3.95
CA THR A 16 7.39 4.78 3.93
C THR A 16 7.22 3.58 4.86
N PHE A 17 6.65 3.80 6.04
CA PHE A 17 6.30 2.74 6.97
C PHE A 17 5.28 1.76 6.36
N LEU A 18 4.18 2.26 5.80
CA LEU A 18 3.16 1.43 5.15
C LEU A 18 3.75 0.60 4.01
N TYR A 19 4.61 1.19 3.17
CA TYR A 19 5.33 0.48 2.13
C TYR A 19 6.17 -0.68 2.70
N ARG A 20 6.97 -0.42 3.75
CA ARG A 20 7.79 -1.47 4.41
C ARG A 20 6.94 -2.59 4.99
N VAL A 21 5.81 -2.27 5.64
CA VAL A 21 4.90 -3.30 6.14
C VAL A 21 4.34 -4.11 4.97
N ALA A 22 3.88 -3.44 3.91
CA ALA A 22 3.32 -4.12 2.74
C ALA A 22 4.31 -5.05 2.03
N THR A 23 5.60 -4.71 2.00
CA THR A 23 6.64 -5.60 1.45
C THR A 23 6.86 -6.88 2.28
N ARG A 24 6.54 -6.87 3.57
CA ARG A 24 6.71 -8.02 4.48
C ARG A 24 5.43 -8.81 4.68
N ASP A 25 4.34 -8.11 4.96
CA ASP A 25 3.00 -8.64 5.15
C ASP A 25 1.98 -7.69 4.52
N PRO A 26 1.61 -7.93 3.25
CA PRO A 26 0.67 -7.07 2.55
C PRO A 26 -0.74 -7.14 3.13
N VAL A 27 -1.12 -8.24 3.79
CA VAL A 27 -2.43 -8.39 4.42
C VAL A 27 -2.53 -7.56 5.71
N ASP A 28 -1.47 -7.54 6.54
CA ASP A 28 -1.41 -6.65 7.70
C ASP A 28 -1.42 -5.18 7.27
N ALA A 29 -0.65 -4.82 6.23
CA ALA A 29 -0.65 -3.48 5.68
C ALA A 29 -2.05 -3.05 5.22
N GLN A 30 -2.77 -3.91 4.48
CA GLN A 30 -4.14 -3.67 4.06
C GLN A 30 -5.07 -3.42 5.26
N ARG A 31 -5.05 -4.28 6.29
CA ARG A 31 -5.90 -4.09 7.50
C ARG A 31 -5.62 -2.78 8.21
N ARG A 32 -4.36 -2.34 8.26
CA ARG A 32 -3.99 -1.05 8.85
C ARG A 32 -4.53 0.12 8.04
N ILE A 33 -4.46 0.04 6.71
CA ILE A 33 -5.01 1.05 5.82
C ILE A 33 -6.53 1.15 5.99
N GLU A 34 -7.23 0.01 6.02
CA GLU A 34 -8.70 -0.06 6.20
C GLU A 34 -9.18 0.59 7.51
N ARG A 35 -8.36 0.57 8.57
CA ARG A 35 -8.68 1.22 9.85
C ARG A 35 -8.61 2.74 9.81
N ILE A 36 -7.83 3.30 8.88
CA ILE A 36 -7.57 4.74 8.79
C ILE A 36 -8.40 5.34 7.66
N ILE A 37 -8.54 4.61 6.56
CA ILE A 37 -9.19 5.07 5.33
C ILE A 37 -10.16 4.00 4.82
N PRO A 38 -11.44 4.36 4.61
CA PRO A 38 -12.41 3.44 4.03
C PRO A 38 -12.04 3.09 2.59
N ARG A 39 -12.24 1.83 2.20
CA ARG A 39 -11.90 1.32 0.85
C ARG A 39 -12.46 2.17 -0.29
N SER A 40 -13.66 2.72 -0.13
CA SER A 40 -14.32 3.56 -1.15
C SER A 40 -13.59 4.88 -1.44
N ALA A 41 -12.73 5.34 -0.52
CA ALA A 41 -11.89 6.52 -0.72
C ALA A 41 -10.59 6.21 -1.48
N ILE A 42 -10.19 4.94 -1.58
CA ILE A 42 -9.00 4.50 -2.31
C ILE A 42 -9.37 4.32 -3.78
N LYS A 43 -8.74 5.10 -4.66
CA LYS A 43 -9.01 5.07 -6.11
C LYS A 43 -7.74 4.74 -6.88
N PRO A 44 -7.84 3.94 -7.95
CA PRO A 44 -6.74 3.79 -8.89
C PRO A 44 -6.46 5.14 -9.55
N SER A 45 -5.19 5.46 -9.69
CA SER A 45 -4.67 6.57 -10.47
C SER A 45 -4.85 6.28 -11.96
N ARG A 46 -4.93 7.36 -12.74
CA ARG A 46 -4.83 7.27 -14.21
C ARG A 46 -3.39 7.04 -14.66
N GLU A 47 -2.41 7.34 -13.81
CA GLU A 47 -1.00 7.02 -14.06
C GLU A 47 -0.77 5.53 -13.74
N ASN A 48 -0.13 4.81 -14.67
CA ASN A 48 0.15 3.37 -14.55
C ASN A 48 1.33 3.11 -13.59
N LEU A 49 1.19 3.55 -12.34
CA LEU A 49 2.22 3.49 -11.31
C LEU A 49 2.07 2.23 -10.47
N THR A 50 3.05 1.33 -10.61
CA THR A 50 3.10 0.08 -9.83
C THR A 50 3.61 0.31 -8.41
N PHE A 51 3.29 -0.61 -7.51
CA PHE A 51 3.83 -0.66 -6.14
C PHE A 51 5.36 -0.44 -6.08
N GLU A 52 6.10 -1.12 -6.97
CA GLU A 52 7.56 -1.05 -7.04
C GLU A 52 8.06 0.31 -7.51
N SER A 53 7.35 0.93 -8.46
CA SER A 53 7.66 2.27 -8.98
C SER A 53 7.50 3.31 -7.86
N LEU A 54 6.40 3.22 -7.10
CA LEU A 54 6.14 4.10 -5.96
C LEU A 54 7.19 3.94 -4.85
N GLY A 55 7.64 2.71 -4.61
CA GLY A 55 8.74 2.41 -3.69
C GLY A 55 10.07 3.06 -4.09
N ARG A 56 10.40 3.07 -5.39
CA ARG A 56 11.58 3.79 -5.90
C ARG A 56 11.43 5.30 -5.71
N TYR A 57 10.28 5.87 -6.07
CA TYR A 57 10.05 7.31 -5.92
C TYR A 57 10.03 7.79 -4.46
N ALA A 58 9.65 6.92 -3.52
CA ALA A 58 9.70 7.22 -2.10
C ALA A 58 11.09 7.66 -1.61
N VAL A 59 12.14 7.07 -2.20
CA VAL A 59 13.54 7.34 -1.84
C VAL A 59 14.05 8.64 -2.48
N TRP A 60 13.61 8.94 -3.70
CA TRP A 60 14.18 10.03 -4.51
C TRP A 60 13.35 11.31 -4.49
N ASN A 61 12.03 11.21 -4.37
CA ASN A 61 11.12 12.36 -4.35
C ASN A 61 9.91 12.07 -3.44
N PRO A 62 10.03 12.33 -2.14
CA PRO A 62 8.98 12.00 -1.19
C PRO A 62 7.71 12.87 -1.36
N ASP A 63 7.80 14.00 -2.05
CA ASP A 63 6.62 14.80 -2.43
C ASP A 63 5.76 14.09 -3.47
N TYR A 64 6.40 13.27 -4.32
CA TYR A 64 5.73 12.42 -5.30
C TYR A 64 4.90 11.32 -4.63
N LEU A 65 5.35 10.81 -3.48
CA LEU A 65 4.63 9.87 -2.64
C LEU A 65 3.35 10.50 -2.06
N VAL A 66 3.45 11.73 -1.54
CA VAL A 66 2.29 12.48 -1.00
C VAL A 66 1.27 12.76 -2.10
N LYS A 67 1.72 13.15 -3.29
CA LYS A 67 0.84 13.38 -4.45
C LYS A 67 0.12 12.10 -4.90
N ASN A 68 0.78 10.95 -4.80
CA ASN A 68 0.26 9.65 -5.23
C ASN A 68 -0.17 8.75 -4.06
N TYR A 69 -0.50 9.35 -2.92
CA TYR A 69 -0.86 8.65 -1.68
C TYR A 69 -1.92 7.57 -1.90
N TYR A 70 -3.05 7.92 -2.52
CA TYR A 70 -4.14 6.97 -2.79
C TYR A 70 -3.76 5.86 -3.77
N GLN A 71 -2.85 6.13 -4.71
CA GLN A 71 -2.34 5.12 -5.63
C GLN A 71 -1.49 4.09 -4.91
N LEU A 72 -0.63 4.52 -3.97
CA LEU A 72 0.13 3.58 -3.15
C LEU A 72 -0.79 2.68 -2.33
N LEU A 73 -1.83 3.26 -1.71
CA LEU A 73 -2.80 2.46 -0.97
C LEU A 73 -3.52 1.45 -1.86
N PHE A 74 -3.90 1.86 -3.07
CA PHE A 74 -4.52 0.97 -4.06
C PHE A 74 -3.58 -0.18 -4.44
N GLU A 75 -2.31 0.09 -4.71
CA GLU A 75 -1.32 -0.91 -5.05
C GLU A 75 -1.03 -1.88 -3.90
N ILE A 76 -0.95 -1.38 -2.66
CA ILE A 76 -0.83 -2.23 -1.46
C ILE A 76 -2.04 -3.16 -1.35
N TRP A 77 -3.24 -2.62 -1.55
CA TRP A 77 -4.47 -3.40 -1.53
C TRP A 77 -4.45 -4.49 -2.60
N HIS A 78 -4.17 -4.12 -3.84
CA HIS A 78 -4.17 -5.06 -4.96
C HIS A 78 -3.14 -6.17 -4.74
N TYR A 79 -1.95 -5.81 -4.24
CA TYR A 79 -0.90 -6.76 -3.93
C TYR A 79 -1.29 -7.71 -2.79
N ALA A 80 -2.00 -7.21 -1.78
CA ALA A 80 -2.53 -8.03 -0.68
C ALA A 80 -3.60 -9.02 -1.14
N GLU A 81 -4.54 -8.60 -1.98
CA GLU A 81 -5.56 -9.49 -2.55
C GLU A 81 -4.93 -10.62 -3.36
N LYS A 82 -3.98 -10.29 -4.26
CA LYS A 82 -3.21 -11.31 -5.00
C LYS A 82 -2.45 -12.26 -4.07
N SER A 83 -1.89 -11.76 -2.98
CA SER A 83 -1.14 -12.59 -2.03
C SER A 83 -2.04 -13.56 -1.24
N LYS A 84 -3.33 -13.21 -1.01
CA LYS A 84 -4.30 -14.13 -0.40
C LYS A 84 -4.64 -15.29 -1.35
N GLU A 85 -4.79 -15.00 -2.63
CA GLU A 85 -5.05 -16.01 -3.67
C GLU A 85 -3.90 -17.03 -3.76
N VAL A 86 -2.64 -16.58 -3.73
CA VAL A 86 -1.47 -17.48 -3.73
C VAL A 86 -1.46 -18.39 -2.50
N LYS A 87 -1.65 -17.82 -1.30
CA LYS A 87 -1.68 -18.60 -0.05
C LYS A 87 -2.83 -19.60 0.03
N GLN A 88 -3.94 -19.38 -0.68
CA GLN A 88 -5.06 -20.30 -0.72
C GLN A 88 -4.84 -21.46 -1.70
N ASN A 89 -4.05 -21.25 -2.76
CA ASN A 89 -3.69 -22.27 -3.73
C ASN A 89 -2.50 -23.16 -3.30
N ASP A 90 -1.66 -22.68 -2.36
CA ASP A 90 -0.53 -23.44 -1.81
C ASP A 90 -0.90 -24.38 -0.65
N VAL A 91 -2.17 -24.42 -0.22
CA VAL A 91 -2.65 -25.41 0.75
C VAL A 91 -3.15 -26.63 -0.04
N PRO A 92 -2.42 -27.76 -0.09
CA PRO A 92 -3.01 -28.98 -0.61
C PRO A 92 -4.24 -29.29 0.24
N ALA A 93 -5.39 -29.47 -0.40
CA ALA A 93 -6.57 -29.99 0.25
C ALA A 93 -6.23 -31.39 0.76
N VAL A 94 -5.76 -31.50 1.99
CA VAL A 94 -5.57 -32.78 2.65
C VAL A 94 -6.98 -33.34 2.87
N PRO A 95 -7.35 -34.45 2.22
CA PRO A 95 -8.63 -35.06 2.47
C PRO A 95 -8.57 -35.63 3.88
N ILE A 96 -9.40 -35.08 4.77
CA ILE A 96 -9.67 -35.68 6.08
C ILE A 96 -10.31 -37.05 5.78
N ARG A 97 -9.55 -38.12 6.05
CA ARG A 97 -10.05 -39.50 6.07
C ARG A 97 -10.53 -39.83 7.47
#